data_AF-A0A7L3L4A9-F1
#
_entry.id   AF-A0A7L3L4A9-F1
#
_cell.length_a   1.000
_cell.length_b   1.000
_cell.length_c   1.000
_cell.angle_alpha   90.00
_cell.angle_beta   90.00
_cell.angle_gamma   90.00
#
_symmetry.space_group_name_H-M   'P 1'
#
loop_
_entity.id
_entity.type
_entity.pdbx_description
1 polymer ?
#
loop_
_entity_poly.entity_id
_entity_poly.type
_entity_poly.pdbx_seq_one_letter_code
_entity_poly.pdbx_strand_id
1 'polypeptide(L)' 'RCTVDDRVTRVAWLNRSTILYAGNDKWSIDNRVVILSNTKTQYSIKIHNVDIYDEGPYTCSVQTDNHPKT' A
#
# COMPACT_ATOMS: atom_id res chain seq x y z
N ARG A 1 1.51 7.66 -3.61
CA ARG A 1 1.38 8.00 -2.16
C ARG A 1 -0.08 7.83 -1.76
N CYS A 2 -0.37 7.24 -0.61
CA CYS A 2 -1.72 7.05 -0.09
C CYS A 2 -1.88 7.87 1.20
N THR A 3 -2.91 8.69 1.25
CA THR A 3 -3.29 9.41 2.48
C THR A 3 -4.23 8.50 3.27
N VAL A 4 -3.89 8.24 4.52
CA VAL A 4 -4.67 7.40 5.42
C VAL A 4 -5.08 8.23 6.64
N ASP A 5 -6.08 7.77 7.38
CA ASP A 5 -6.52 8.40 8.62
C ASP A 5 -6.40 7.44 9.81
N ASP A 6 -6.60 7.96 11.02
CA ASP A 6 -6.52 7.18 12.27
C ASP A 6 -7.55 6.04 12.38
N ARG A 7 -8.57 5.99 11.51
CA ARG A 7 -9.60 4.94 11.51
C ARG A 7 -9.19 3.73 10.68
N VAL A 8 -8.14 3.86 9.86
CA VAL A 8 -7.58 2.77 9.08
C VAL A 8 -6.88 1.78 10.02
N THR A 9 -7.38 0.54 10.04
CA THR A 9 -6.80 -0.55 10.83
C THR A 9 -5.87 -1.43 10.02
N ARG A 10 -6.10 -1.54 8.70
CA ARG A 10 -5.22 -2.27 7.78
C ARG A 10 -5.05 -1.51 6.48
N VAL A 11 -3.85 -1.60 5.90
CA VAL A 11 -3.54 -0.95 4.63
C VAL A 11 -2.64 -1.82 3.78
N ALA A 12 -2.84 -1.83 2.47
CA ALA A 12 -2.02 -2.56 1.52
C ALA A 12 -1.82 -1.78 0.21
N TRP A 13 -0.64 -1.92 -0.39
CA TRP A 13 -0.37 -1.51 -1.76
C TRP A 13 -0.42 -2.72 -2.67
N LEU A 14 -1.11 -2.57 -3.80
CA LEU A 14 -1.24 -3.60 -4.82
C LEU A 14 -0.77 -3.06 -6.17
N ASN A 15 -0.17 -3.93 -6.97
CA ASN A 15 -0.04 -3.76 -8.42
C ASN A 15 -1.06 -4.71 -9.05
N ARG A 16 -2.10 -4.16 -9.69
CA ARG A 16 -3.28 -4.93 -10.14
C ARG A 16 -3.89 -5.73 -8.98
N SER A 17 -3.74 -7.06 -8.97
CA SER A 17 -4.23 -7.96 -7.92
C SER A 17 -3.12 -8.50 -7.01
N THR A 18 -1.86 -8.14 -7.26
CA THR A 18 -0.71 -8.64 -6.50
C THR A 18 -0.37 -7.70 -5.35
N ILE A 19 -0.32 -8.23 -4.13
CA ILE A 19 0.05 -7.45 -2.94
C ILE A 19 1.56 -7.15 -2.98
N LEU A 20 1.91 -5.87 -2.92
CA LEU A 20 3.29 -5.41 -2.82
C LEU A 20 3.74 -5.30 -1.36
N TYR A 21 2.93 -4.64 -0.55
CA TYR A 21 3.12 -4.45 0.89
C TYR A 21 1.77 -4.45 1.61
N ALA A 22 1.71 -5.08 2.77
CA ALA A 22 0.58 -5.00 3.70
C ALA A 22 1.09 -4.50 5.05
N GLY A 23 0.75 -3.25 5.42
CA GLY A 23 1.38 -2.57 6.56
C GLY A 23 2.91 -2.51 6.41
N ASN A 24 3.65 -3.11 7.35
CA ASN A 24 5.11 -3.20 7.26
C ASN A 24 5.60 -4.47 6.56
N ASP A 25 4.71 -5.41 6.26
CA ASP A 25 5.08 -6.69 5.69
C ASP A 25 5.27 -6.55 4.18
N LYS A 26 6.46 -6.90 3.69
CA LYS A 26 6.77 -6.96 2.27
C LYS A 26 6.27 -8.28 1.68
N TRP A 27 5.35 -8.21 0.71
CA TRP A 27 4.80 -9.38 0.03
C TRP A 27 5.42 -9.58 -1.36
N SER A 28 5.83 -8.49 -2.02
CA SER A 28 6.53 -8.59 -3.29
C SER A 28 7.93 -9.16 -3.11
N ILE A 29 8.33 -10.07 -4.01
CA ILE A 29 9.71 -10.56 -4.14
C ILE A 29 10.65 -9.54 -4.80
N ASP A 30 10.10 -8.46 -5.38
CA ASP A 30 10.89 -7.44 -6.08
C ASP A 30 11.63 -6.54 -5.07
N ASN A 31 12.95 -6.61 -5.10
CA ASN A 31 13.84 -5.83 -4.25
C ASN A 31 13.79 -4.31 -4.52
N ARG A 32 13.33 -3.90 -5.71
CA ARG A 32 13.16 -2.49 -6.07
C ARG A 32 12.02 -1.82 -5.28
N VAL A 33 11.08 -2.61 -4.73
CA VAL A 33 9.93 -2.10 -3.97
C VAL A 33 10.28 -1.94 -2.50
N VAL A 34 10.27 -0.70 -2.03
CA VAL A 34 10.61 -0.32 -0.65
C VAL A 34 9.49 0.50 0.00
N ILE A 35 9.33 0.36 1.30
CA ILE A 35 8.43 1.21 2.07
C ILE A 35 9.10 2.57 2.35
N LEU A 36 8.39 3.66 2.13
CA LEU A 36 8.86 5.02 2.44
C LEU A 36 8.22 5.59 3.71
N SER A 37 6.94 5.31 3.93
CA SER A 37 6.20 5.80 5.08
C SER A 37 5.06 4.85 5.41
N ASN A 38 4.95 4.52 6.69
CA ASN A 38 3.83 3.80 7.28
C ASN A 38 3.43 4.49 8.59
N THR A 39 2.76 5.62 8.42
CA THR A 39 2.29 6.46 9.52
C THR A 39 0.77 6.53 9.49
N LYS A 40 0.16 7.01 10.57
CA LYS A 40 -1.31 7.14 10.63
C LYS A 40 -1.90 8.14 9.64
N THR A 41 -1.09 8.98 9.01
CA THR A 41 -1.53 9.99 8.03
C THR A 41 -1.08 9.68 6.60
N GLN A 42 -0.08 8.80 6.44
CA GLN A 42 0.50 8.48 5.14
C GLN A 42 1.00 7.04 5.09
N TYR A 43 0.61 6.35 4.02
CA TYR A 43 1.15 5.08 3.62
C TYR A 43 1.71 5.15 2.20
N SER A 44 3.02 4.95 2.02
CA SER A 44 3.66 5.06 0.70
C SER A 44 4.82 4.11 0.52
N ILE A 45 4.89 3.53 -0.67
CA ILE A 45 6.02 2.75 -1.18
C ILE A 45 6.72 3.50 -2.31
N LYS A 46 7.91 3.05 -2.67
CA LYS A 46 8.67 3.48 -3.84
C LYS A 46 9.16 2.26 -4.61
N ILE A 47 9.11 2.36 -5.93
CA ILE A 47 9.71 1.40 -6.85
C ILE A 47 10.94 2.08 -7.44
N HIS A 48 12.12 1.52 -7.20
CA HIS A 48 13.37 2.00 -7.80
C HIS A 48 13.54 1.44 -9.21
N ASN A 49 14.27 2.15 -10.07
CA ASN A 49 14.59 1.72 -11.44
C ASN A 49 13.36 1.18 -12.18
N VAL A 50 12.32 2.02 -12.29
CA VAL A 50 11.05 1.70 -12.95
C VAL A 50 11.30 1.36 -14.42
N ASP A 51 10.64 0.31 -14.90
CA ASP A 51 10.66 -0.17 -16.28
C ASP A 51 9.26 -0.09 -16.92
N ILE A 52 9.18 -0.22 -18.25
CA ILE A 52 7.92 -0.20 -19.02
C ILE A 52 6.94 -1.27 -18.54
N TYR A 53 7.42 -2.41 -18.04
CA TYR A 53 6.58 -3.49 -17.52
C TYR A 53 5.96 -3.18 -16.15
N ASP A 54 6.46 -2.18 -15.44
CA ASP A 54 5.86 -1.69 -14.19
C ASP A 54 4.61 -0.83 -14.47
N GLU A 55 4.32 -0.53 -15.75
CA GLU A 55 3.12 0.21 -16.15
C GLU A 55 1.83 -0.52 -15.74
N GLY A 56 0.94 0.22 -15.09
CA GLY A 56 -0.37 -0.28 -14.73
C GLY A 56 -0.98 0.42 -13.52
N PRO A 57 -2.20 0.00 -13.12
CA PRO A 57 -2.87 0.54 -11.95
C PRO A 57 -2.22 0.02 -10.66
N TYR A 58 -1.87 0.98 -9.79
CA TYR A 58 -1.45 0.71 -8.42
C TYR A 58 -2.55 1.17 -7.46
N THR A 59 -2.99 0.25 -6.61
CA THR A 59 -4.11 0.48 -5.70
C THR A 59 -3.62 0.51 -4.26
N CYS A 60 -4.02 1.53 -3.52
CA CYS A 60 -3.92 1.54 -2.06
C CYS A 60 -5.26 1.08 -1.48
N SER A 61 -5.29 -0.11 -0.89
CA SER A 61 -6.46 -0.63 -0.20
C SER A 61 -6.37 -0.33 1.28
N VAL A 62 -7.40 0.30 1.84
CA VAL A 62 -7.53 0.59 3.26
C VAL A 62 -8.75 -0.16 3.81
N GLN A 63 -8.60 -0.68 5.02
CA GLN A 63 -9.72 -1.20 5.82
C GLN A 63 -9.85 -0.29 7.04
N THR A 64 -11.01 0.34 7.19
CA THR A 64 -11.36 1.08 8.41
C THR A 64 -12.19 0.21 9.34
N ASP A 65 -12.08 0.45 10.63
CA ASP A 65 -13.04 -0.11 11.60
C ASP A 65 -14.37 0.65 11.45
N ASN A 66 -15.17 0.22 10.48
CA ASN A 66 -16.56 0.58 10.45
C ASN A 66 -17.23 -0.29 11.51
N HIS A 67 -17.34 0.22 12.75
CA HIS A 67 -18.49 -0.16 13.55
C HIS A 67 -19.71 0.19 12.68
N PRO A 68 -20.46 -0.79 12.14
CA PRO A 68 -21.69 -0.48 11.45
C PRO A 68 -22.55 0.18 12.52
N LYS A 69 -22.92 1.44 12.34
CA LYS A 69 -23.99 2.01 13.15
C LYS A 69 -25.27 1.27 12.75
N THR A 70 -25.57 0.19 13.45
CA THR A 70 -26.93 -0.38 13.53
C THR A 70 -27.82 0.49 14.40
#